data_AF-A0A7W0VMA8-F1
#
_entry.id   AF-A0A7W0VMA8-F1
#
_cell.length_a   1.000
_cell.length_b   1.000
_cell.length_c   1.000
_cell.angle_alpha   90.00
_cell.angle_beta   90.00
_cell.angle_gamma   90.00
#
_symmetry.space_group_name_H-M   'P 1'
#
loop_
_entity.id
_entity.type
_entity.pdbx_description
1 polymer ?
#
loop_
_entity_poly.entity_id
_entity_poly.type
_entity_poly.pdbx_seq_one_letter_code
_entity_poly.pdbx_strand_id
1 'polypeptide(L)'
;MNVDRVCAKSGLLVDGDTRLLTDPSEYFHCGVDVQAGCGRLRCANCKAWVRGGPPGLGINDEVQVDVRKLYAAPDWSVLPYIEKPFVLHNRMRFYTCLCTTWEAESNEPVDNDREFESDPRVPWACAGHPVPKLPLALKDFTIDAKMRGVELVDKVLRGACPRELDRPFSFGPEPGVWLAWLYVYLQGLAITDQLSAAIADRLTDPDPHVVGRVLYYFSQFPRAAGIEKLVAKAEADPHRVAVGYPIPEHRSALTLWGVLVERLKHAPKQRDELDARIQSLITKLLFIPLSSLPHDDVGPTTTAEFEGKRRATLRGWDAAGIASWVEDFARARKLERIDAIGDELARSPGIFDDPEMRQYIADHIIEIDAAAPGRWRQAMTLLTDWIHKPEEGHLIVIAGSRIIQARLVPPAEFRTWIKNRRDYGWVRDEWVLPLETMLKQS
;
A
#
# COMPACT_ATOMS: atom_id res chain seq x y z
N MET A 1 -3.09 -14.09 -27.05
CA MET A 1 -3.81 -14.77 -25.96
C MET A 1 -4.17 -13.70 -24.95
N ASN A 2 -5.46 -13.48 -24.67
CA ASN A 2 -5.84 -12.57 -23.59
C ASN A 2 -5.39 -13.22 -22.28
N VAL A 3 -4.49 -12.56 -21.55
CA VAL A 3 -4.15 -12.97 -20.19
C VAL A 3 -5.39 -12.70 -19.36
N ASP A 4 -6.02 -13.75 -18.84
CA ASP A 4 -7.19 -13.60 -17.98
C ASP A 4 -6.83 -12.73 -16.77
N ARG A 5 -7.62 -11.70 -16.51
CA ARG A 5 -7.43 -10.81 -15.35
C ARG A 5 -7.86 -11.57 -14.11
N VAL A 6 -6.91 -11.97 -13.28
CA VAL A 6 -7.18 -12.71 -12.04
C VAL A 6 -7.12 -11.77 -10.86
N CYS A 7 -7.95 -12.02 -9.85
CA CYS A 7 -7.85 -11.31 -8.59
C CYS A 7 -6.47 -11.56 -7.96
N ALA A 8 -5.96 -10.54 -7.25
CA ALA A 8 -4.85 -10.74 -6.32
C ALA A 8 -5.21 -11.85 -5.30
N LYS A 9 -4.19 -12.51 -4.75
CA LYS A 9 -4.36 -13.57 -3.74
C LYS A 9 -5.24 -14.75 -4.21
N SER A 10 -5.27 -14.99 -5.52
CA SER A 10 -6.15 -15.98 -6.17
C SER A 10 -7.65 -15.76 -5.87
N GLY A 11 -8.05 -14.52 -5.55
CA GLY A 11 -9.41 -14.14 -5.17
C GLY A 11 -9.64 -14.18 -3.66
N LEU A 12 -10.46 -13.27 -3.16
CA LEU A 12 -10.79 -13.19 -1.73
C LEU A 12 -12.18 -13.74 -1.45
N LEU A 13 -12.30 -14.49 -0.35
CA LEU A 13 -13.60 -14.65 0.32
C LEU A 13 -13.73 -13.55 1.35
N VAL A 14 -14.83 -12.83 1.26
CA VAL A 14 -15.12 -11.73 2.17
C VAL A 14 -16.36 -12.02 2.97
N ASP A 15 -16.44 -11.35 4.11
CA ASP A 15 -17.51 -11.44 5.08
C ASP A 15 -18.85 -10.89 4.54
N GLY A 16 -19.89 -10.92 5.37
CA GLY A 16 -21.22 -10.39 5.01
C GLY A 16 -21.22 -8.88 4.86
N ASP A 17 -20.25 -8.25 5.50
CA ASP A 17 -20.11 -6.83 5.59
C ASP A 17 -19.49 -6.25 4.30
N THR A 18 -18.50 -6.94 3.76
CA THR A 18 -17.76 -6.55 2.57
C THR A 18 -18.51 -6.90 1.29
N ARG A 19 -18.35 -6.04 0.27
CA ARG A 19 -18.99 -6.21 -1.03
C ARG A 19 -18.47 -7.47 -1.73
N LEU A 20 -19.39 -8.27 -2.25
CA LEU A 20 -19.09 -9.30 -3.26
C LEU A 20 -19.27 -8.69 -4.65
N LEU A 21 -18.27 -8.82 -5.52
CA LEU A 21 -18.32 -8.26 -6.88
C LEU A 21 -19.39 -8.95 -7.74
N THR A 22 -20.30 -8.16 -8.30
CA THR A 22 -21.42 -8.67 -9.14
C THR A 22 -21.17 -8.50 -10.64
N ASP A 23 -20.40 -7.48 -11.04
CA ASP A 23 -19.96 -7.34 -12.42
C ASP A 23 -18.85 -8.37 -12.70
N PRO A 24 -19.02 -9.27 -13.69
CA PRO A 24 -18.00 -10.26 -14.02
C PRO A 24 -16.66 -9.64 -14.43
N SER A 25 -16.66 -8.41 -14.94
CA SER A 25 -15.46 -7.70 -15.39
C SER A 25 -14.70 -7.03 -14.25
N GLU A 26 -15.32 -6.86 -13.08
CA GLU A 26 -14.68 -6.28 -11.90
C GLU A 26 -13.92 -7.37 -11.14
N TYR A 27 -12.70 -7.06 -10.68
CA TYR A 27 -11.86 -7.98 -9.93
C TYR A 27 -11.12 -7.26 -8.80
N PHE A 28 -10.70 -8.00 -7.79
CA PHE A 28 -9.93 -7.47 -6.65
C PHE A 28 -8.46 -7.31 -7.03
N HIS A 29 -7.91 -6.14 -6.76
CA HIS A 29 -6.50 -5.82 -6.96
C HIS A 29 -5.94 -5.20 -5.67
N CYS A 30 -4.78 -5.66 -5.20
CA CYS A 30 -4.21 -5.22 -3.92
C CYS A 30 -3.88 -3.72 -3.87
N GLY A 31 -3.52 -3.12 -5.00
CA GLY A 31 -3.31 -1.67 -5.12
C GLY A 31 -4.58 -0.81 -5.15
N VAL A 32 -5.76 -1.38 -4.91
CA VAL A 32 -7.00 -0.61 -4.78
C VAL A 32 -7.51 -0.80 -3.35
N ASP A 33 -7.57 0.28 -2.57
CA ASP A 33 -8.00 0.28 -1.16
C ASP A 33 -9.49 -0.07 -0.94
N VAL A 34 -10.17 -0.54 -1.98
CA VAL A 34 -11.54 -1.03 -1.92
C VAL A 34 -11.51 -2.54 -1.82
N GLN A 35 -11.50 -3.04 -0.60
CA GLN A 35 -11.59 -4.47 -0.33
C GLN A 35 -12.91 -5.02 -0.86
N ALA A 36 -12.82 -6.05 -1.70
CA ALA A 36 -13.99 -6.69 -2.31
C ALA A 36 -13.76 -8.19 -2.56
N GLY A 37 -14.81 -8.98 -2.39
CA GLY A 37 -14.78 -10.42 -2.59
C GLY A 37 -14.85 -10.82 -4.05
N CYS A 38 -14.19 -11.91 -4.41
CA CYS A 38 -14.18 -12.42 -5.78
C CYS A 38 -15.51 -13.10 -6.12
N GLY A 39 -16.28 -12.51 -7.04
CA GLY A 39 -17.50 -13.11 -7.59
C GLY A 39 -17.28 -14.21 -8.63
N ARG A 40 -16.02 -14.53 -8.96
CA ARG A 40 -15.64 -15.48 -10.04
C ARG A 40 -14.69 -16.57 -9.55
N LEU A 41 -14.97 -17.13 -8.38
CA LEU A 41 -14.23 -18.27 -7.85
C LEU A 41 -14.73 -19.58 -8.46
N ARG A 42 -13.80 -20.51 -8.72
CA ARG A 42 -14.10 -21.86 -9.22
C ARG A 42 -13.40 -22.90 -8.36
N CYS A 43 -14.09 -23.99 -8.07
CA CYS A 43 -13.52 -25.06 -7.28
C CYS A 43 -12.56 -25.93 -8.12
N ALA A 44 -11.36 -26.17 -7.59
CA ALA A 44 -10.37 -27.03 -8.20
C ALA A 44 -10.84 -28.50 -8.34
N ASN A 45 -11.66 -28.98 -7.39
CA ASN A 45 -12.11 -30.37 -7.33
C ASN A 45 -13.32 -30.61 -8.27
N CYS A 46 -14.46 -29.99 -7.99
CA CYS A 46 -15.69 -30.24 -8.74
C CYS A 46 -15.87 -29.37 -9.99
N LYS A 47 -14.96 -28.41 -10.24
CA LYS A 47 -15.01 -27.44 -11.35
C LYS A 47 -16.27 -26.55 -11.39
N ALA A 48 -17.11 -26.57 -10.34
CA ALA A 48 -18.26 -25.69 -10.22
C ALA A 48 -17.83 -24.26 -9.86
N TRP A 49 -18.61 -23.27 -10.29
CA TRP A 49 -18.52 -21.90 -9.79
C TRP A 49 -18.89 -21.86 -8.32
N VAL A 50 -18.16 -21.11 -7.51
CA VAL A 50 -18.53 -20.90 -6.11
C VAL A 50 -19.69 -19.93 -6.04
N ARG A 51 -20.69 -20.25 -5.22
CA ARG A 51 -21.80 -19.34 -4.92
C ARG A 51 -21.56 -18.72 -3.55
N GLY A 52 -21.77 -17.41 -3.44
CA GLY A 52 -21.82 -16.69 -2.17
C GLY A 52 -23.26 -16.38 -1.79
N GLY A 53 -23.63 -16.64 -0.55
CA GLY A 53 -24.95 -16.32 -0.01
C GLY A 53 -25.10 -14.84 0.35
N PRO A 54 -26.33 -14.39 0.64
CA PRO A 54 -26.53 -13.10 1.26
C PRO A 54 -25.83 -13.04 2.64
N PRO A 55 -25.42 -11.85 3.09
CA PRO A 55 -24.91 -11.65 4.45
C PRO A 55 -25.88 -12.15 5.52
N GLY A 56 -25.36 -12.61 6.65
CA GLY A 56 -26.22 -12.92 7.80
C GLY A 56 -26.81 -14.33 7.84
N LEU A 57 -26.62 -15.15 6.81
CA LEU A 57 -27.05 -16.54 6.88
C LEU A 57 -26.11 -17.35 7.78
N GLY A 58 -26.68 -18.33 8.49
CA GLY A 58 -25.98 -19.36 9.27
C GLY A 58 -26.38 -20.77 8.79
N ILE A 59 -25.52 -21.77 9.00
CA ILE A 59 -25.91 -23.19 8.92
C ILE A 59 -26.18 -23.66 10.36
N ASN A 60 -27.28 -24.38 10.56
CA ASN A 60 -27.52 -25.06 11.83
C ASN A 60 -26.52 -26.22 11.99
N ASP A 61 -25.63 -26.14 12.98
CA ASP A 61 -24.57 -27.13 13.24
C ASP A 61 -25.10 -28.54 13.59
N GLU A 62 -26.37 -28.65 14.00
CA GLU A 62 -27.02 -29.93 14.33
C GLU A 62 -27.59 -30.65 13.09
N VAL A 63 -27.62 -29.99 11.92
CA VAL A 63 -28.22 -30.55 10.71
C VAL A 63 -27.16 -30.83 9.64
N GLN A 64 -27.16 -32.07 9.14
CA GLN A 64 -26.31 -32.44 8.01
C GLN A 64 -26.73 -31.67 6.74
N VAL A 65 -25.83 -30.83 6.24
CA VAL A 65 -26.07 -30.05 5.03
C VAL A 65 -25.86 -30.88 3.77
N ASP A 66 -26.90 -30.99 2.96
CA ASP A 66 -26.79 -31.47 1.58
C ASP A 66 -26.25 -30.34 0.69
N VAL A 67 -24.93 -30.32 0.54
CA VAL A 67 -24.19 -29.32 -0.23
C VAL A 67 -24.73 -29.19 -1.67
N ARG A 68 -25.20 -30.28 -2.29
CA ARG A 68 -25.75 -30.22 -3.66
C ARG A 68 -27.10 -29.52 -3.68
N LYS A 69 -27.96 -29.77 -2.70
CA LYS A 69 -29.23 -29.03 -2.55
C LYS A 69 -28.98 -27.55 -2.25
N LEU A 70 -28.05 -27.24 -1.34
CA LEU A 70 -27.65 -25.86 -1.06
C LEU A 70 -27.15 -25.16 -2.34
N TYR A 71 -26.26 -25.83 -3.08
CA TYR A 71 -25.72 -25.32 -4.32
C TYR A 71 -26.78 -25.12 -5.42
N ALA A 72 -27.81 -25.97 -5.48
CA ALA A 72 -28.87 -25.87 -6.48
C ALA A 72 -29.96 -24.85 -6.10
N ALA A 73 -30.11 -24.50 -4.82
CA ALA A 73 -31.19 -23.66 -4.33
C ALA A 73 -31.05 -22.20 -4.79
N PRO A 74 -32.05 -21.60 -5.47
CA PRO A 74 -31.96 -20.21 -5.92
C PRO A 74 -31.89 -19.22 -4.76
N ASP A 75 -32.62 -19.51 -3.68
CA ASP A 75 -32.64 -18.76 -2.44
C ASP A 75 -32.24 -19.70 -1.29
N TRP A 76 -31.22 -19.33 -0.53
CA TRP A 76 -30.74 -20.12 0.60
C TRP A 76 -31.58 -19.89 1.86
N SER A 77 -32.24 -18.74 1.98
CA SER A 77 -32.99 -18.37 3.18
C SER A 77 -34.25 -19.21 3.42
N VAL A 78 -34.66 -20.00 2.42
CA VAL A 78 -35.81 -20.92 2.49
C VAL A 78 -35.41 -22.36 2.82
N LEU A 79 -34.11 -22.65 2.94
CA LEU A 79 -33.64 -23.99 3.24
C LEU A 79 -33.82 -24.31 4.73
N PRO A 80 -34.27 -25.53 5.08
CA PRO A 80 -34.67 -25.86 6.45
C PRO A 80 -33.50 -25.92 7.45
N TYR A 81 -32.26 -25.95 6.98
CA TYR A 81 -31.03 -25.97 7.78
C TYR A 81 -30.27 -24.64 7.75
N ILE A 82 -30.84 -23.61 7.10
CA ILE A 82 -30.29 -22.26 7.12
C ILE A 82 -30.99 -21.49 8.22
N GLU A 83 -30.21 -21.01 9.18
CA GLU A 83 -30.72 -20.19 10.27
C GLU A 83 -30.69 -18.71 9.87
N LYS A 84 -31.75 -17.99 10.28
CA LYS A 84 -31.78 -16.53 10.18
C LYS A 84 -30.89 -15.95 11.30
N PRO A 85 -30.20 -14.83 11.05
CA PRO A 85 -29.05 -14.41 11.82
C PRO A 85 -29.34 -14.29 13.32
N PHE A 86 -28.48 -14.91 14.13
CA PHE A 86 -28.11 -14.36 15.43
C PHE A 86 -27.33 -13.05 15.20
N VAL A 87 -27.39 -12.08 16.12
CA VAL A 87 -26.79 -10.73 15.95
C VAL A 87 -25.30 -10.77 15.54
N LEU A 88 -24.57 -11.84 15.91
CA LEU A 88 -23.18 -12.08 15.56
C LEU A 88 -22.98 -12.56 14.11
N HIS A 89 -23.94 -13.28 13.51
CA HIS A 89 -23.86 -13.81 12.14
C HIS A 89 -24.11 -12.76 11.06
N ASN A 90 -24.66 -11.57 11.38
CA ASN A 90 -24.90 -10.50 10.40
C ASN A 90 -23.64 -10.08 9.63
N ARG A 91 -22.46 -10.37 10.17
CA ARG A 91 -21.18 -10.10 9.52
C ARG A 91 -20.60 -11.28 8.76
N MET A 92 -21.22 -12.46 8.79
CA MET A 92 -20.72 -13.64 8.10
C MET A 92 -21.29 -13.75 6.68
N ARG A 93 -20.53 -14.41 5.81
CA ARG A 93 -20.99 -14.81 4.48
C ARG A 93 -20.64 -16.27 4.20
N PHE A 94 -21.66 -17.02 3.83
CA PHE A 94 -21.51 -18.41 3.41
C PHE A 94 -21.14 -18.51 1.94
N TYR A 95 -20.29 -19.47 1.63
CA TYR A 95 -19.88 -19.83 0.28
C TYR A 95 -20.01 -21.33 0.06
N THR A 96 -20.27 -21.76 -1.18
CA THR A 96 -20.42 -23.18 -1.50
C THR A 96 -20.04 -23.54 -2.94
N CYS A 97 -19.41 -24.71 -3.11
CA CYS A 97 -19.31 -25.45 -4.37
C CYS A 97 -20.20 -26.70 -4.31
N LEU A 98 -20.18 -27.57 -5.33
CA LEU A 98 -20.86 -28.89 -5.28
C LEU A 98 -20.24 -29.89 -4.27
N CYS A 99 -19.21 -29.49 -3.55
CA CYS A 99 -18.26 -30.37 -2.86
C CYS A 99 -17.99 -30.02 -1.40
N THR A 100 -18.11 -28.76 -1.03
CA THR A 100 -17.77 -28.21 0.29
C THR A 100 -18.41 -26.83 0.45
N THR A 101 -18.41 -26.34 1.68
CA THR A 101 -18.91 -25.03 2.12
C THR A 101 -17.80 -24.29 2.87
N TRP A 102 -17.93 -22.98 2.97
CA TRP A 102 -17.02 -22.14 3.75
C TRP A 102 -17.75 -20.95 4.34
N GLU A 103 -17.29 -20.49 5.49
CA GLU A 103 -17.79 -19.33 6.21
C GLU A 103 -16.69 -18.27 6.27
N ALA A 104 -16.95 -17.10 5.68
CA ALA A 104 -16.07 -15.95 5.82
C ALA A 104 -16.60 -15.04 6.93
N GLU A 105 -15.78 -14.84 7.95
CA GLU A 105 -16.06 -13.99 9.10
C GLU A 105 -15.33 -12.65 9.00
N SER A 106 -15.77 -11.66 9.79
CA SER A 106 -15.36 -10.26 9.63
C SER A 106 -13.95 -9.89 10.05
N ASN A 107 -13.21 -10.85 10.60
CA ASN A 107 -11.96 -10.51 11.24
C ASN A 107 -10.90 -10.25 10.18
N GLU A 108 -10.82 -11.07 9.13
CA GLU A 108 -9.96 -10.86 7.94
C GLU A 108 -10.56 -11.60 6.73
N PRO A 109 -10.47 -11.07 5.49
CA PRO A 109 -10.77 -11.86 4.31
C PRO A 109 -9.90 -13.11 4.23
N VAL A 110 -10.42 -14.15 3.60
CA VAL A 110 -9.63 -15.35 3.34
C VAL A 110 -8.92 -15.21 2.00
N ASP A 111 -7.60 -15.07 2.06
CA ASP A 111 -6.68 -15.17 0.93
C ASP A 111 -6.64 -16.63 0.43
N ASN A 112 -6.67 -16.82 -0.89
CA ASN A 112 -6.72 -18.14 -1.52
C ASN A 112 -5.38 -18.57 -2.15
N ASP A 113 -4.28 -17.83 -1.94
CA ASP A 113 -2.98 -18.09 -2.56
C ASP A 113 -2.05 -19.00 -1.74
N ARG A 114 -2.39 -19.29 -0.48
CA ARG A 114 -1.65 -20.21 0.42
C ARG A 114 -0.20 -19.78 0.61
N GLU A 115 0.01 -18.49 0.81
CA GLU A 115 1.35 -17.95 1.09
C GLU A 115 1.86 -18.43 2.46
N PHE A 116 0.95 -18.67 3.42
CA PHE A 116 1.29 -19.09 4.78
C PHE A 116 0.67 -20.46 5.15
N GLU A 117 1.33 -21.21 6.03
CA GLU A 117 0.82 -22.51 6.50
C GLU A 117 -0.49 -22.39 7.29
N SER A 118 -0.73 -21.22 7.89
CA SER A 118 -1.97 -20.87 8.60
C SER A 118 -3.14 -20.57 7.67
N ASP A 119 -2.88 -20.36 6.37
CA ASP A 119 -3.93 -19.97 5.44
C ASP A 119 -4.98 -21.07 5.30
N PRO A 120 -6.27 -20.70 5.27
CA PRO A 120 -7.33 -21.69 5.19
C PRO A 120 -7.24 -22.49 3.89
N ARG A 121 -7.43 -23.82 3.98
CA ARG A 121 -7.37 -24.73 2.83
C ARG A 121 -8.67 -24.74 2.04
N VAL A 122 -9.06 -23.59 1.51
CA VAL A 122 -10.20 -23.46 0.59
C VAL A 122 -9.80 -23.98 -0.80
N PRO A 123 -10.59 -24.87 -1.43
CA PRO A 123 -10.24 -25.48 -2.72
C PRO A 123 -10.68 -24.61 -3.90
N TRP A 124 -10.75 -23.29 -3.71
CA TRP A 124 -11.32 -22.34 -4.65
C TRP A 124 -10.26 -21.35 -5.11
N ALA A 125 -10.33 -20.95 -6.37
CA ALA A 125 -9.44 -19.94 -6.93
C ALA A 125 -10.19 -19.08 -7.95
N CYS A 126 -9.75 -17.85 -8.14
CA CYS A 126 -10.25 -16.97 -9.18
C CYS A 126 -10.09 -17.63 -10.55
N ALA A 127 -11.18 -17.72 -11.31
CA ALA A 127 -11.20 -18.30 -12.65
C ALA A 127 -11.12 -17.26 -13.76
N GLY A 128 -10.59 -16.08 -13.45
CA GLY A 128 -10.40 -14.97 -14.39
C GLY A 128 -11.65 -14.13 -14.62
N HIS A 129 -11.43 -12.85 -14.93
CA HIS A 129 -12.43 -11.83 -15.16
C HIS A 129 -12.34 -11.32 -16.61
N PRO A 130 -13.43 -11.42 -17.42
CA PRO A 130 -13.45 -10.91 -18.79
C PRO A 130 -13.19 -9.42 -18.84
N VAL A 131 -12.54 -8.92 -19.88
CA VAL A 131 -12.38 -7.47 -20.16
C VAL A 131 -13.76 -6.81 -20.27
N PRO A 132 -14.00 -5.63 -19.66
CA PRO A 132 -15.27 -4.93 -19.77
C PRO A 132 -15.57 -4.57 -21.24
N LYS A 133 -16.85 -4.58 -21.60
CA LYS A 133 -17.28 -4.22 -22.96
C LYS A 133 -17.69 -2.76 -23.00
N LEU A 134 -17.29 -2.07 -24.07
CA LEU A 134 -17.74 -0.72 -24.37
C LEU A 134 -19.01 -0.74 -25.25
N PRO A 135 -19.95 0.21 -25.09
CA PRO A 135 -19.93 1.28 -24.08
C PRO A 135 -20.23 0.75 -22.67
N LEU A 136 -19.54 1.32 -21.70
CA LEU A 136 -19.71 1.02 -20.28
C LEU A 136 -20.56 2.11 -19.63
N ALA A 137 -21.74 1.75 -19.14
CA ALA A 137 -22.56 2.62 -18.33
C ALA A 137 -22.13 2.55 -16.86
N LEU A 138 -21.60 3.66 -16.35
CA LEU A 138 -21.32 3.88 -14.94
C LEU A 138 -22.33 4.89 -14.39
N LYS A 139 -22.36 5.11 -13.07
CA LYS A 139 -23.38 5.95 -12.43
C LYS A 139 -23.47 7.35 -13.04
N ASP A 140 -22.37 8.09 -12.97
CA ASP A 140 -22.34 9.51 -13.35
C ASP A 140 -21.94 9.74 -14.82
N PHE A 141 -21.49 8.70 -15.54
CA PHE A 141 -21.05 8.85 -16.94
C PHE A 141 -20.98 7.53 -17.70
N THR A 142 -20.94 7.64 -19.03
CA THR A 142 -20.66 6.53 -19.94
C THR A 142 -19.22 6.62 -20.45
N ILE A 143 -18.52 5.49 -20.48
CA ILE A 143 -17.23 5.35 -21.18
C ILE A 143 -17.52 4.62 -22.49
N ASP A 144 -17.27 5.28 -23.61
CA ASP A 144 -17.36 4.66 -24.94
C ASP A 144 -15.98 4.60 -25.61
N ALA A 145 -15.92 4.09 -26.84
CA ALA A 145 -14.66 3.96 -27.59
C ALA A 145 -14.02 5.30 -28.00
N LYS A 146 -14.75 6.42 -27.89
CA LYS A 146 -14.28 7.77 -28.24
C LYS A 146 -13.85 8.58 -27.01
N MET A 147 -14.27 8.16 -25.82
CA MET A 147 -13.89 8.77 -24.55
C MET A 147 -12.36 8.85 -24.42
N ARG A 148 -11.84 10.05 -24.15
CA ARG A 148 -10.41 10.26 -23.95
C ARG A 148 -10.04 10.14 -22.48
N GLY A 149 -8.84 9.63 -22.20
CA GLY A 149 -8.31 9.53 -20.83
C GLY A 149 -8.40 10.84 -20.05
N VAL A 150 -8.01 11.97 -20.67
CA VAL A 150 -8.04 13.30 -20.03
C VAL A 150 -9.45 13.72 -19.56
N GLU A 151 -10.47 13.46 -20.37
CA GLU A 151 -11.86 13.78 -20.03
C GLU A 151 -12.37 12.91 -18.88
N LEU A 152 -11.90 11.65 -18.80
CA LEU A 152 -12.25 10.73 -17.73
C LEU A 152 -11.60 11.15 -16.41
N VAL A 153 -10.31 11.49 -16.43
CA VAL A 153 -9.59 12.04 -15.27
C VAL A 153 -10.25 13.31 -14.77
N ASP A 154 -10.58 14.25 -15.66
CA ASP A 154 -11.22 15.51 -15.28
C ASP A 154 -12.58 15.30 -14.61
N LYS A 155 -13.39 14.36 -15.08
CA LYS A 155 -14.68 14.02 -14.45
C LYS A 155 -14.47 13.52 -13.02
N VAL A 156 -13.57 12.56 -12.83
CA VAL A 156 -13.32 11.95 -11.51
C VAL A 156 -12.73 12.95 -10.53
N LEU A 157 -11.74 13.76 -10.96
CA LEU A 157 -11.14 14.80 -10.11
C LEU A 157 -12.14 15.89 -9.71
N ARG A 158 -13.20 16.13 -10.51
CA ARG A 158 -14.32 17.02 -10.17
C ARG A 158 -15.38 16.36 -9.28
N GLY A 159 -15.13 15.13 -8.80
CA GLY A 159 -15.99 14.42 -7.87
C GLY A 159 -16.99 13.47 -8.51
N ALA A 160 -16.91 13.22 -9.82
CA ALA A 160 -17.74 12.18 -10.44
C ALA A 160 -17.40 10.83 -9.84
N CYS A 161 -18.43 10.13 -9.39
CA CYS A 161 -18.32 8.86 -8.70
C CYS A 161 -18.79 7.76 -9.67
N PRO A 162 -17.90 6.92 -10.21
CA PRO A 162 -18.28 5.93 -11.22
C PRO A 162 -19.33 4.93 -10.71
N ARG A 163 -19.48 4.79 -9.38
CA ARG A 163 -20.41 3.86 -8.75
C ARG A 163 -20.72 4.28 -7.33
N GLU A 164 -21.74 3.67 -6.73
CA GLU A 164 -22.04 3.86 -5.31
C GLU A 164 -21.04 3.09 -4.44
N LEU A 165 -20.75 3.67 -3.27
CA LEU A 165 -20.01 2.99 -2.21
C LEU A 165 -21.01 2.19 -1.38
N ASP A 166 -20.87 0.86 -1.37
CA ASP A 166 -21.76 -0.03 -0.61
C ASP A 166 -21.60 0.15 0.91
N ARG A 167 -20.50 0.79 1.34
CA ARG A 167 -20.32 1.27 2.71
C ARG A 167 -19.77 2.70 2.70
N PRO A 168 -20.39 3.63 3.43
CA PRO A 168 -19.77 4.92 3.76
C PRO A 168 -18.75 4.72 4.90
N PHE A 169 -17.79 3.80 4.76
CA PHE A 169 -16.65 3.80 5.68
C PHE A 169 -15.87 5.12 5.54
N SER A 170 -15.08 5.44 6.56
CA SER A 170 -14.53 6.76 6.90
C SER A 170 -13.74 7.53 5.83
N PHE A 171 -13.54 6.94 4.66
CA PHE A 171 -12.84 7.50 3.51
C PHE A 171 -13.89 7.55 2.38
N GLY A 172 -14.30 8.76 1.99
CA GLY A 172 -15.48 8.99 1.13
C GLY A 172 -15.28 8.53 -0.32
N PRO A 173 -16.05 9.04 -1.30
CA PRO A 173 -15.76 8.83 -2.71
C PRO A 173 -14.51 9.63 -3.11
N GLU A 174 -13.34 9.07 -2.83
CA GLU A 174 -12.06 9.78 -2.97
C GLU A 174 -11.59 9.69 -4.43
N PRO A 175 -11.36 10.82 -5.12
CA PRO A 175 -11.01 10.77 -6.55
C PRO A 175 -9.76 9.93 -6.84
N GLY A 176 -8.76 9.91 -5.95
CA GLY A 176 -7.56 9.07 -6.09
C GLY A 176 -7.90 7.57 -6.13
N VAL A 177 -8.76 7.10 -5.21
CA VAL A 177 -9.24 5.71 -5.15
C VAL A 177 -10.05 5.37 -6.40
N TRP A 178 -10.86 6.30 -6.91
CA TRP A 178 -11.62 6.06 -8.14
C TRP A 178 -10.76 5.99 -9.40
N LEU A 179 -9.70 6.79 -9.49
CA LEU A 179 -8.74 6.70 -10.59
C LEU A 179 -8.01 5.34 -10.57
N ALA A 180 -7.59 4.90 -9.39
CA ALA A 180 -7.00 3.57 -9.17
C ALA A 180 -7.95 2.44 -9.57
N TRP A 181 -9.19 2.48 -9.08
CA TRP A 181 -10.22 1.49 -9.42
C TRP A 181 -10.52 1.48 -10.92
N LEU A 182 -10.69 2.64 -11.57
CA LEU A 182 -10.95 2.73 -13.01
C LEU A 182 -9.80 2.15 -13.84
N TYR A 183 -8.56 2.42 -13.45
CA TYR A 183 -7.39 1.85 -14.13
C TYR A 183 -7.43 0.32 -14.14
N VAL A 184 -7.65 -0.29 -12.97
CA VAL A 184 -7.80 -1.74 -12.80
C VAL A 184 -9.01 -2.26 -13.59
N TYR A 185 -10.17 -1.64 -13.39
CA TYR A 185 -11.42 -2.08 -14.02
C TYR A 185 -11.32 -2.09 -15.56
N LEU A 186 -10.69 -1.06 -16.15
CA LEU A 186 -10.57 -0.90 -17.60
C LEU A 186 -9.45 -1.73 -18.23
N GLN A 187 -8.58 -2.39 -17.45
CA GLN A 187 -7.44 -3.16 -17.98
C GLN A 187 -7.85 -4.09 -19.13
N GLY A 188 -7.06 -4.08 -20.21
CA GLY A 188 -7.37 -4.78 -21.46
C GLY A 188 -8.06 -3.90 -22.51
N LEU A 189 -8.42 -2.65 -22.17
CA LEU A 189 -8.91 -1.64 -23.11
C LEU A 189 -7.84 -0.60 -23.45
N ALA A 190 -7.89 -0.06 -24.66
CA ALA A 190 -6.95 0.98 -25.12
C ALA A 190 -7.03 2.29 -24.31
N ILE A 191 -8.15 2.55 -23.63
CA ILE A 191 -8.33 3.73 -22.79
C ILE A 191 -7.52 3.66 -21.48
N THR A 192 -7.09 2.47 -21.03
CA THR A 192 -6.35 2.30 -19.77
C THR A 192 -5.02 3.04 -19.77
N ASP A 193 -4.24 2.90 -20.84
CA ASP A 193 -2.96 3.62 -20.96
C ASP A 193 -3.17 5.12 -21.11
N GLN A 194 -4.22 5.53 -21.83
CA GLN A 194 -4.60 6.94 -21.94
C GLN A 194 -5.00 7.54 -20.59
N LEU A 195 -5.74 6.79 -19.76
CA LEU A 195 -6.11 7.19 -18.41
C LEU A 195 -4.85 7.42 -17.56
N SER A 196 -3.94 6.44 -17.51
CA SER A 196 -2.70 6.54 -16.74
C SER A 196 -1.82 7.71 -17.19
N ALA A 197 -1.63 7.88 -18.50
CA ALA A 197 -0.87 8.98 -19.06
C ALA A 197 -1.50 10.35 -18.73
N ALA A 198 -2.83 10.45 -18.79
CA ALA A 198 -3.57 11.66 -18.43
C ALA A 198 -3.52 11.96 -16.92
N ILE A 199 -3.44 10.94 -16.06
CA ILE A 199 -3.20 11.12 -14.62
C ILE A 199 -1.79 11.71 -14.43
N ALA A 200 -0.77 11.18 -15.10
CA ALA A 200 0.60 11.70 -15.01
C ALA A 200 0.71 13.16 -15.47
N ASP A 201 -0.08 13.60 -16.45
CA ASP A 201 -0.12 15.01 -16.89
C ASP A 201 -0.55 15.98 -15.77
N ARG A 202 -1.26 15.49 -14.75
CA ARG A 202 -1.71 16.30 -13.60
C ARG A 202 -0.65 16.47 -12.52
N LEU A 203 0.56 15.96 -12.73
CA LEU A 203 1.69 16.15 -11.81
C LEU A 203 2.16 17.64 -11.70
N THR A 204 1.72 18.49 -12.62
CA THR A 204 2.00 19.93 -12.63
C THR A 204 0.77 20.78 -12.29
N ASP A 205 -0.32 20.15 -11.85
CA ASP A 205 -1.53 20.86 -11.46
C ASP A 205 -1.24 21.84 -10.32
N PRO A 206 -1.75 23.08 -10.37
CA PRO A 206 -1.56 24.04 -9.29
C PRO A 206 -2.25 23.61 -7.99
N ASP A 207 -3.27 22.74 -8.04
CA ASP A 207 -3.90 22.18 -6.84
C ASP A 207 -3.03 21.05 -6.25
N PRO A 208 -2.44 21.23 -5.07
CA PRO A 208 -1.61 20.22 -4.42
C PRO A 208 -2.35 18.93 -4.08
N HIS A 209 -3.68 18.97 -3.90
CA HIS A 209 -4.48 17.77 -3.67
C HIS A 209 -4.59 16.92 -4.94
N VAL A 210 -4.63 17.55 -6.12
CA VAL A 210 -4.58 16.83 -7.40
C VAL A 210 -3.23 16.14 -7.53
N VAL A 211 -2.12 16.84 -7.26
CA VAL A 211 -0.77 16.25 -7.29
C VAL A 211 -0.66 15.09 -6.30
N GLY A 212 -1.16 15.25 -5.08
CA GLY A 212 -1.20 14.17 -4.09
C GLY A 212 -1.93 12.92 -4.61
N ARG A 213 -3.09 13.07 -5.25
CA ARG A 213 -3.86 11.96 -5.84
C ARG A 213 -3.13 11.28 -7.00
N VAL A 214 -2.39 12.05 -7.81
CA VAL A 214 -1.50 11.50 -8.84
C VAL A 214 -0.41 10.62 -8.20
N LEU A 215 0.22 11.10 -7.12
CA LEU A 215 1.24 10.35 -6.41
C LEU A 215 0.68 9.09 -5.74
N TYR A 216 -0.51 9.17 -5.13
CA TYR A 216 -1.21 7.99 -4.60
C TYR A 216 -1.49 6.97 -5.71
N TYR A 217 -2.00 7.39 -6.86
CA TYR A 217 -2.22 6.48 -7.98
C TYR A 217 -0.93 5.77 -8.39
N PHE A 218 0.18 6.50 -8.57
CA PHE A 218 1.45 5.88 -8.96
C PHE A 218 2.16 5.12 -7.82
N SER A 219 1.85 5.37 -6.55
CA SER A 219 2.33 4.50 -5.47
C SER A 219 1.64 3.13 -5.50
N GLN A 220 0.38 3.08 -5.94
CA GLN A 220 -0.36 1.83 -6.13
C GLN A 220 -0.01 1.11 -7.45
N PHE A 221 0.27 1.88 -8.51
CA PHE A 221 0.60 1.35 -9.84
C PHE A 221 1.92 1.93 -10.37
N PRO A 222 3.06 1.61 -9.73
CA PRO A 222 4.34 2.24 -10.06
C PRO A 222 4.94 1.84 -11.41
N ARG A 223 4.26 0.94 -12.13
CA ARG A 223 4.60 0.48 -13.48
C ARG A 223 3.63 0.98 -14.55
N ALA A 224 2.62 1.77 -14.18
CA ALA A 224 1.64 2.28 -15.13
C ALA A 224 2.26 3.33 -16.07
N ALA A 225 1.67 3.49 -17.26
CA ALA A 225 2.15 4.43 -18.26
C ALA A 225 2.19 5.87 -17.72
N GLY A 226 3.28 6.60 -18.00
CA GLY A 226 3.45 7.99 -17.56
C GLY A 226 4.30 8.15 -16.29
N ILE A 227 4.69 7.05 -15.63
CA ILE A 227 5.64 7.06 -14.51
C ILE A 227 6.97 7.75 -14.87
N GLU A 228 7.38 7.69 -16.13
CA GLU A 228 8.57 8.36 -16.65
C GLU A 228 8.53 9.88 -16.39
N LYS A 229 7.33 10.49 -16.39
CA LYS A 229 7.15 11.92 -16.09
C LYS A 229 7.41 12.22 -14.61
N LEU A 230 7.07 11.30 -13.71
CA LEU A 230 7.34 11.44 -12.29
C LEU A 230 8.85 11.32 -12.02
N VAL A 231 9.52 10.36 -12.67
CA VAL A 231 10.98 10.22 -12.62
C VAL A 231 11.66 11.46 -13.17
N ALA A 232 11.27 11.94 -14.36
CA ALA A 232 11.84 13.15 -14.96
C ALA A 232 11.64 14.40 -14.07
N LYS A 233 10.47 14.53 -13.42
CA LYS A 233 10.23 15.61 -12.45
C LYS A 233 11.16 15.51 -11.24
N ALA A 234 11.35 14.30 -10.72
CA ALA A 234 12.24 14.05 -9.59
C ALA A 234 13.73 14.27 -9.93
N GLU A 235 14.15 13.95 -11.16
CA GLU A 235 15.49 14.26 -11.67
C GLU A 235 15.70 15.77 -11.88
N ALA A 236 14.68 16.47 -12.39
CA ALA A 236 14.75 17.90 -12.66
C ALA A 236 14.77 18.76 -11.40
N ASP A 237 14.12 18.29 -10.33
CA ASP A 237 14.11 18.97 -9.03
C ASP A 237 14.27 17.97 -7.86
N PRO A 238 15.50 17.48 -7.63
CA PRO A 238 15.79 16.50 -6.58
C PRO A 238 15.42 17.00 -5.18
N HIS A 239 15.45 18.32 -4.97
CA HIS A 239 15.12 18.92 -3.67
C HIS A 239 13.64 18.77 -3.33
N ARG A 240 12.76 18.70 -4.32
CA ARG A 240 11.31 18.54 -4.11
C ARG A 240 10.83 17.10 -4.07
N VAL A 241 11.72 16.11 -4.15
CA VAL A 241 11.34 14.70 -4.19
C VAL A 241 10.69 14.23 -2.87
N ALA A 242 11.11 14.82 -1.75
CA ALA A 242 10.57 14.55 -0.43
C ALA A 242 9.39 15.45 -0.03
N VAL A 243 8.96 16.39 -0.89
CA VAL A 243 7.82 17.28 -0.58
C VAL A 243 6.54 16.46 -0.50
N GLY A 244 5.86 16.58 0.64
CA GLY A 244 4.58 15.94 0.91
C GLY A 244 3.45 16.70 0.22
N TYR A 245 2.66 15.96 -0.57
CA TYR A 245 1.40 16.44 -1.14
C TYR A 245 0.26 15.78 -0.36
N PRO A 246 -0.45 16.53 0.50
CA PRO A 246 -1.51 15.94 1.28
C PRO A 246 -2.69 15.63 0.41
N ILE A 247 -3.29 14.51 0.73
CA ILE A 247 -4.57 14.09 0.18
C ILE A 247 -5.51 14.10 1.38
N PRO A 248 -6.65 14.79 1.35
CA PRO A 248 -7.53 14.87 2.52
C PRO A 248 -8.09 13.52 2.98
N GLU A 249 -7.94 12.56 2.09
CA GLU A 249 -8.44 11.20 2.01
C GLU A 249 -7.43 10.20 2.62
N HIS A 250 -6.15 10.58 2.67
CA HIS A 250 -5.08 9.70 3.12
C HIS A 250 -4.41 10.24 4.39
N ARG A 251 -4.05 9.33 5.31
CA ARG A 251 -3.45 9.73 6.62
C ARG A 251 -2.06 10.34 6.48
N SER A 252 -1.36 10.03 5.40
CA SER A 252 0.01 10.47 5.13
C SER A 252 0.05 11.27 3.85
N ALA A 253 0.86 12.33 3.82
CA ALA A 253 1.16 13.04 2.58
C ALA A 253 2.00 12.13 1.67
N LEU A 254 1.69 12.14 0.38
CA LEU A 254 2.40 11.33 -0.61
C LEU A 254 3.56 12.16 -1.17
N THR A 255 4.68 11.50 -1.45
CA THR A 255 5.90 12.14 -1.97
C THR A 255 6.30 11.48 -3.29
N LEU A 256 7.07 12.18 -4.12
CA LEU A 256 7.70 11.55 -5.28
C LEU A 256 8.63 10.43 -4.83
N TRP A 257 9.35 10.61 -3.72
CA TRP A 257 10.18 9.59 -3.09
C TRP A 257 9.40 8.28 -2.89
N GLY A 258 8.24 8.33 -2.26
CA GLY A 258 7.41 7.15 -2.01
C GLY A 258 7.04 6.41 -3.29
N VAL A 259 6.70 7.13 -4.35
CA VAL A 259 6.40 6.52 -5.66
C VAL A 259 7.62 5.83 -6.27
N LEU A 260 8.80 6.46 -6.23
CA LEU A 260 10.05 5.90 -6.75
C LEU A 260 10.44 4.62 -6.00
N VAL A 261 10.30 4.65 -4.68
CA VAL A 261 10.48 3.54 -3.75
C VAL A 261 9.53 2.39 -4.08
N GLU A 262 8.23 2.65 -4.22
CA GLU A 262 7.23 1.64 -4.58
C GLU A 262 7.53 0.98 -5.93
N ARG A 263 8.07 1.73 -6.89
CA ARG A 263 8.49 1.14 -8.16
C ARG A 263 9.61 0.12 -8.04
N LEU A 264 10.61 0.41 -7.22
CA LEU A 264 11.71 -0.50 -6.98
C LEU A 264 11.25 -1.73 -6.19
N LYS A 265 10.32 -1.58 -5.22
CA LYS A 265 9.69 -2.73 -4.53
C LYS A 265 9.05 -3.71 -5.52
N HIS A 266 8.34 -3.17 -6.50
CA HIS A 266 7.61 -3.93 -7.50
C HIS A 266 8.45 -4.24 -8.75
N ALA A 267 9.78 -4.17 -8.66
CA ALA A 267 10.63 -4.49 -9.79
C ALA A 267 10.65 -5.99 -10.09
N PRO A 268 10.46 -6.39 -11.36
CA PRO A 268 10.69 -7.78 -11.75
C PRO A 268 12.18 -8.13 -11.53
N LYS A 269 12.49 -9.44 -11.49
CA LYS A 269 13.87 -9.92 -11.34
C LYS A 269 14.86 -9.29 -12.32
N GLN A 270 14.39 -8.99 -13.53
CA GLN A 270 15.16 -8.25 -14.53
C GLN A 270 14.73 -6.78 -14.52
N ARG A 271 15.54 -5.93 -13.89
CA ARG A 271 15.31 -4.47 -13.82
C ARG A 271 15.37 -3.85 -15.22
N ASP A 272 14.52 -2.85 -15.46
CA ASP A 272 14.53 -2.06 -16.70
C ASP A 272 15.42 -0.80 -16.58
N GLU A 273 15.59 -0.06 -17.69
CA GLU A 273 16.41 1.17 -17.70
C GLU A 273 15.87 2.24 -16.75
N LEU A 274 14.55 2.31 -16.59
CA LEU A 274 13.95 3.29 -15.68
C LEU A 274 14.23 2.92 -14.22
N ASP A 275 14.27 1.63 -13.88
CA ASP A 275 14.67 1.17 -12.55
C ASP A 275 16.12 1.55 -12.22
N ALA A 276 17.05 1.40 -13.17
CA ALA A 276 18.44 1.82 -13.01
C ALA A 276 18.55 3.34 -12.81
N ARG A 277 17.77 4.13 -13.56
CA ARG A 277 17.70 5.59 -13.39
C ARG A 277 17.17 5.97 -12.02
N ILE A 278 16.11 5.32 -11.55
CA ILE A 278 15.52 5.57 -10.23
C ILE A 278 16.49 5.19 -9.12
N GLN A 279 17.17 4.05 -9.24
CA GLN A 279 18.21 3.64 -8.30
C GLN A 279 19.32 4.68 -8.23
N SER A 280 19.83 5.16 -9.38
CA SER A 280 20.82 6.24 -9.43
C SER A 280 20.33 7.54 -8.79
N LEU A 281 19.07 7.92 -9.04
CA LEU A 281 18.45 9.09 -8.43
C LEU A 281 18.36 8.94 -6.91
N ILE A 282 17.87 7.80 -6.41
CA ILE A 282 17.78 7.49 -4.98
C ILE A 282 19.17 7.58 -4.33
N THR A 283 20.20 6.98 -4.95
CA THR A 283 21.59 7.10 -4.46
C THR A 283 22.00 8.56 -4.34
N LYS A 284 21.74 9.40 -5.36
CA LYS A 284 22.05 10.84 -5.31
C LYS A 284 21.30 11.56 -4.19
N LEU A 285 20.01 11.26 -4.01
CA LEU A 285 19.15 11.87 -3.00
C LEU A 285 19.63 11.58 -1.57
N LEU A 286 20.27 10.43 -1.32
CA LEU A 286 20.85 10.11 -0.02
C LEU A 286 21.97 11.09 0.41
N PHE A 287 22.64 11.75 -0.55
CA PHE A 287 23.67 12.76 -0.26
C PHE A 287 23.15 14.19 -0.22
N ILE A 288 21.89 14.43 -0.57
CA ILE A 288 21.34 15.78 -0.50
C ILE A 288 21.11 16.12 0.98
N PRO A 289 21.65 17.26 1.46
CA PRO A 289 21.42 17.65 2.84
C PRO A 289 19.94 17.91 3.12
N LEU A 290 19.41 17.39 4.22
CA LEU A 290 17.99 17.58 4.57
C LEU A 290 17.61 19.05 4.65
N SER A 291 18.51 19.88 5.17
CA SER A 291 18.34 21.33 5.29
C SER A 291 18.18 22.03 3.94
N SER A 292 18.56 21.37 2.84
CA SER A 292 18.39 21.87 1.47
C SER A 292 17.12 21.34 0.79
N LEU A 293 16.38 20.42 1.42
CA LEU A 293 15.09 19.98 0.93
C LEU A 293 14.02 20.94 1.44
N PRO A 294 13.24 21.63 0.59
CA PRO A 294 12.11 22.44 1.03
C PRO A 294 11.16 21.62 1.92
N HIS A 295 10.93 22.12 3.13
CA HIS A 295 10.07 21.50 4.14
C HIS A 295 8.60 21.94 4.01
N ASP A 296 8.28 22.69 2.96
CA ASP A 296 6.96 23.24 2.72
C ASP A 296 6.04 22.11 2.25
N ASP A 297 5.16 21.64 3.14
CA ASP A 297 3.94 20.95 2.72
C ASP A 297 3.17 21.94 1.84
N VAL A 298 2.79 21.54 0.63
CA VAL A 298 1.83 22.31 -0.17
C VAL A 298 0.40 22.03 0.36
N GLY A 299 0.26 21.79 1.66
CA GLY A 299 -0.97 21.37 2.32
C GLY A 299 -1.77 22.50 2.92
N PRO A 300 -3.02 22.24 3.36
CA PRO A 300 -3.88 23.27 3.92
C PRO A 300 -3.13 24.02 5.01
N THR A 301 -2.87 25.30 4.74
CA THR A 301 -2.04 26.18 5.56
C THR A 301 -2.68 26.53 6.90
N THR A 302 -3.88 26.00 7.20
CA THR A 302 -4.66 26.43 8.36
C THR A 302 -5.31 25.28 9.13
N THR A 303 -5.31 25.43 10.45
CA THR A 303 -5.98 24.61 11.45
C THR A 303 -7.48 24.40 11.17
N ALA A 304 -8.14 25.37 10.53
CA ALA A 304 -9.58 25.35 10.26
C ALA A 304 -10.02 24.27 9.24
N GLU A 305 -9.22 24.02 8.20
CA GLU A 305 -9.49 22.96 7.21
C GLU A 305 -9.33 21.55 7.81
N PHE A 306 -8.35 21.40 8.69
CA PHE A 306 -8.11 20.17 9.43
C PHE A 306 -9.20 19.92 10.49
N GLU A 307 -9.63 20.96 11.20
CA GLU A 307 -10.73 20.90 12.18
C GLU A 307 -12.07 20.51 11.54
N GLY A 308 -12.37 21.00 10.34
CA GLY A 308 -13.65 20.75 9.65
C GLY A 308 -13.90 19.28 9.32
N LYS A 309 -12.86 18.55 8.88
CA LYS A 309 -12.98 17.13 8.49
C LYS A 309 -12.95 16.16 9.68
N ARG A 310 -12.36 16.57 10.81
CA ARG A 310 -12.06 15.66 11.94
C ARG A 310 -12.99 15.79 13.15
N ARG A 311 -13.83 16.84 13.22
CA ARG A 311 -14.93 16.94 14.20
C ARG A 311 -15.91 15.75 14.15
N ALA A 312 -15.94 14.98 13.06
CA ALA A 312 -16.70 13.73 12.98
C ALA A 312 -16.06 12.58 13.80
N THR A 313 -14.73 12.58 13.96
CA THR A 313 -13.94 11.49 14.56
C THR A 313 -13.57 11.74 16.02
N LEU A 314 -13.51 13.01 16.46
CA LEU A 314 -13.07 13.44 17.79
C LEU A 314 -14.24 13.91 18.70
N ARG A 315 -15.36 13.20 18.70
CA ARG A 315 -16.47 13.54 19.61
C ARG A 315 -15.99 13.40 21.06
N GLY A 316 -16.05 14.49 21.84
CA GLY A 316 -15.74 14.52 23.27
C GLY A 316 -14.49 15.32 23.66
N TRP A 317 -13.76 15.89 22.70
CA TRP A 317 -12.62 16.76 22.98
C TRP A 317 -13.07 18.23 22.99
N ASP A 318 -12.61 19.01 23.97
CA ASP A 318 -12.87 20.46 24.00
C ASP A 318 -11.93 21.22 23.04
N ALA A 319 -12.20 22.52 22.83
CA ALA A 319 -11.43 23.34 21.91
C ALA A 319 -9.93 23.42 22.30
N ALA A 320 -9.61 23.33 23.59
CA ALA A 320 -8.24 23.37 24.08
C ALA A 320 -7.49 22.05 23.80
N GLY A 321 -8.14 20.90 24.00
CA GLY A 321 -7.61 19.58 23.66
C GLY A 321 -7.38 19.40 22.16
N ILE A 322 -8.27 19.95 21.32
CA ILE A 322 -8.09 19.97 19.86
C ILE A 322 -6.87 20.83 19.48
N ALA A 323 -6.75 22.05 20.03
CA ALA A 323 -5.62 22.94 19.73
C ALA A 323 -4.27 22.35 20.17
N SER A 324 -4.19 21.82 21.40
CA SER A 324 -2.97 21.16 21.91
C SER A 324 -2.59 19.96 21.04
N TRP A 325 -3.56 19.12 20.65
CA TRP A 325 -3.29 17.99 19.78
C TRP A 325 -2.84 18.43 18.39
N VAL A 326 -3.41 19.51 17.83
CA VAL A 326 -2.97 20.04 16.53
C VAL A 326 -1.53 20.55 16.62
N GLU A 327 -1.16 21.25 17.69
CA GLU A 327 0.21 21.70 17.90
C GLU A 327 1.18 20.52 18.09
N ASP A 328 0.81 19.53 18.90
CA ASP A 328 1.61 18.33 19.12
C ASP A 328 1.71 17.48 17.86
N PHE A 329 0.64 17.37 17.08
CA PHE A 329 0.63 16.69 15.79
C PHE A 329 1.43 17.45 14.75
N ALA A 330 1.35 18.78 14.69
CA ALA A 330 2.17 19.60 13.81
C ALA A 330 3.66 19.49 14.18
N ARG A 331 3.97 19.43 15.48
CA ARG A 331 5.33 19.22 16.01
C ARG A 331 5.84 17.81 15.72
N ALA A 332 5.03 16.78 15.98
CA ALA A 332 5.35 15.38 15.67
C ALA A 332 5.55 15.20 14.17
N ARG A 333 4.66 15.76 13.35
CA ARG A 333 4.82 15.78 11.89
C ARG A 333 6.06 16.56 11.47
N LYS A 334 6.42 17.67 12.11
CA LYS A 334 7.67 18.38 11.81
C LYS A 334 8.90 17.54 12.11
N LEU A 335 8.86 16.72 13.16
CA LEU A 335 9.92 15.78 13.54
C LEU A 335 9.97 14.55 12.61
N GLU A 336 8.83 13.95 12.24
CA GLU A 336 8.72 12.89 11.22
C GLU A 336 9.11 13.41 9.81
N ARG A 337 8.82 14.67 9.50
CA ARG A 337 9.18 15.32 8.21
C ARG A 337 10.67 15.53 8.02
N ILE A 338 11.41 15.75 9.10
CA ILE A 338 12.87 15.84 9.04
C ILE A 338 13.45 14.49 8.61
N ASP A 339 12.70 13.38 8.77
CA ASP A 339 13.20 12.05 8.49
C ASP A 339 12.39 11.25 7.47
N ALA A 340 11.53 11.86 6.63
CA ALA A 340 10.69 11.10 5.70
C ALA A 340 11.50 10.14 4.79
N ILE A 341 12.73 10.51 4.42
CA ILE A 341 13.66 9.60 3.74
C ILE A 341 14.14 8.50 4.71
N GLY A 342 14.65 8.82 5.89
CA GLY A 342 15.16 7.82 6.84
C GLY A 342 14.09 6.90 7.47
N ASP A 343 12.88 7.40 7.70
CA ASP A 343 11.70 6.64 8.10
C ASP A 343 11.27 5.69 6.98
N GLU A 344 11.25 6.15 5.72
CA GLU A 344 10.87 5.28 4.59
C GLU A 344 11.96 4.26 4.27
N LEU A 345 13.23 4.64 4.43
CA LEU A 345 14.37 3.73 4.47
C LEU A 345 14.10 2.63 5.51
N ALA A 346 13.82 2.98 6.77
CA ALA A 346 13.56 2.00 7.83
C ALA A 346 12.29 1.16 7.61
N ARG A 347 11.22 1.72 7.03
CA ARG A 347 9.95 1.01 6.78
C ARG A 347 9.98 0.05 5.59
N SER A 348 10.95 0.22 4.69
CA SER A 348 10.98 -0.49 3.41
C SER A 348 12.29 -1.26 3.17
N PRO A 349 12.72 -2.14 4.09
CA PRO A 349 14.02 -2.82 4.01
C PRO A 349 14.19 -3.70 2.77
N GLY A 350 13.10 -4.19 2.16
CA GLY A 350 13.14 -5.02 0.96
C GLY A 350 13.55 -4.31 -0.34
N ILE A 351 13.43 -2.97 -0.41
CA ILE A 351 13.87 -2.18 -1.59
C ILE A 351 15.38 -2.18 -1.71
N PHE A 352 16.03 -2.19 -0.56
CA PHE A 352 17.47 -2.17 -0.40
C PHE A 352 18.02 -3.59 -0.28
N ASP A 353 17.26 -4.62 -0.72
CA ASP A 353 17.74 -6.00 -0.89
C ASP A 353 18.68 -6.16 -2.09
N ASP A 354 19.35 -5.08 -2.46
CA ASP A 354 20.39 -5.02 -3.47
C ASP A 354 21.75 -4.95 -2.75
N PRO A 355 22.57 -6.02 -2.81
CA PRO A 355 23.88 -6.06 -2.16
C PRO A 355 24.75 -4.84 -2.48
N GLU A 356 24.65 -4.29 -3.70
CA GLU A 356 25.43 -3.11 -4.10
C GLU A 356 25.03 -1.86 -3.32
N MET A 357 23.73 -1.64 -3.13
CA MET A 357 23.22 -0.50 -2.37
C MET A 357 23.54 -0.62 -0.89
N ARG A 358 23.58 -1.85 -0.35
CA ARG A 358 23.96 -2.09 1.06
C ARG A 358 25.42 -1.78 1.30
N GLN A 359 26.27 -2.32 0.43
CA GLN A 359 27.70 -2.01 0.44
C GLN A 359 27.90 -0.50 0.34
N TYR A 360 27.16 0.15 -0.56
CA TYR A 360 27.21 1.60 -0.72
C TYR A 360 26.85 2.37 0.55
N ILE A 361 25.75 2.03 1.23
CA ILE A 361 25.34 2.66 2.49
C ILE A 361 26.42 2.47 3.56
N ALA A 362 26.95 1.25 3.71
CA ALA A 362 28.01 0.97 4.67
C ALA A 362 29.29 1.76 4.36
N ASP A 363 29.63 1.87 3.07
CA ASP A 363 30.80 2.59 2.58
C ASP A 363 30.65 4.11 2.55
N HIS A 364 29.46 4.65 2.77
CA HIS A 364 29.23 6.10 2.70
C HIS A 364 28.46 6.63 3.91
N ILE A 365 28.42 5.87 5.02
CA ILE A 365 27.58 6.22 6.17
C ILE A 365 27.97 7.56 6.83
N ILE A 366 29.25 7.94 6.75
CA ILE A 366 29.73 9.22 7.29
C ILE A 366 29.23 10.37 6.43
N GLU A 367 29.30 10.20 5.11
CA GLU A 367 28.84 11.17 4.13
C GLU A 367 27.31 11.33 4.17
N ILE A 368 26.59 10.22 4.33
CA ILE A 368 25.13 10.20 4.50
C ILE A 368 24.72 10.95 5.78
N ASP A 369 25.43 10.76 6.89
CA ASP A 369 25.17 11.49 8.13
C ASP A 369 25.61 12.94 8.06
N ALA A 370 26.72 13.25 7.39
CA ALA A 370 27.16 14.63 7.20
C ALA A 370 26.15 15.46 6.38
N ALA A 371 25.46 14.84 5.42
CA ALA A 371 24.34 15.47 4.73
C ALA A 371 23.17 15.77 5.70
N ALA A 372 22.98 14.95 6.72
CA ALA A 372 21.81 15.01 7.59
C ALA A 372 22.11 14.37 8.96
N PRO A 373 22.61 15.17 9.93
CA PRO A 373 23.08 14.64 11.20
C PRO A 373 22.02 13.80 11.92
N GLY A 374 22.38 12.57 12.26
CA GLY A 374 21.49 11.58 12.88
C GLY A 374 21.07 10.45 11.95
N ARG A 375 21.19 10.60 10.62
CA ARG A 375 20.84 9.57 9.61
C ARG A 375 21.61 8.27 9.75
N TRP A 376 22.75 8.28 10.42
CA TRP A 376 23.50 7.05 10.69
C TRP A 376 22.62 6.01 11.40
N ARG A 377 21.66 6.42 12.26
CA ARG A 377 20.79 5.45 12.97
C ARG A 377 19.87 4.72 12.02
N GLN A 378 19.26 5.42 11.06
CA GLN A 378 18.34 4.87 10.07
C GLN A 378 19.12 4.03 9.06
N ALA A 379 20.29 4.50 8.62
CA ALA A 379 21.20 3.73 7.78
C ALA A 379 21.67 2.44 8.47
N MET A 380 22.08 2.50 9.72
CA MET A 380 22.45 1.31 10.49
C MET A 380 21.24 0.40 10.76
N THR A 381 20.06 0.97 11.03
CA THR A 381 18.81 0.23 11.22
C THR A 381 18.48 -0.59 9.98
N LEU A 382 18.56 0.03 8.81
CA LEU A 382 18.46 -0.63 7.52
C LEU A 382 19.44 -1.80 7.40
N LEU A 383 20.72 -1.57 7.71
CA LEU A 383 21.74 -2.62 7.69
C LEU A 383 21.42 -3.79 8.66
N THR A 384 20.71 -3.53 9.78
CA THR A 384 20.37 -4.55 10.79
C THR A 384 19.05 -5.27 10.61
N ASP A 385 18.04 -4.65 9.97
CA ASP A 385 16.72 -5.27 9.82
C ASP A 385 16.72 -6.48 8.84
N TRP A 386 17.89 -6.84 8.30
CA TRP A 386 18.13 -7.95 7.36
C TRP A 386 18.67 -9.24 8.03
N ILE A 387 18.18 -9.56 9.23
CA ILE A 387 18.61 -10.71 10.07
C ILE A 387 18.61 -12.08 9.39
N HIS A 388 17.84 -12.22 8.31
CA HIS A 388 17.77 -13.46 7.55
C HIS A 388 18.99 -13.71 6.63
N LYS A 389 19.95 -12.77 6.54
CA LYS A 389 21.16 -12.87 5.70
C LYS A 389 22.46 -12.71 6.50
N PRO A 390 22.86 -13.72 7.28
CA PRO A 390 24.03 -13.63 8.16
C PRO A 390 25.35 -13.31 7.44
N GLU A 391 25.46 -13.64 6.16
CA GLU A 391 26.59 -13.33 5.30
C GLU A 391 26.86 -11.82 5.14
N GLU A 392 25.85 -10.97 5.36
CA GLU A 392 25.96 -9.51 5.20
C GLU A 392 26.28 -8.77 6.50
N GLY A 393 26.39 -9.48 7.63
CA GLY A 393 26.69 -8.85 8.92
C GLY A 393 28.01 -8.07 8.96
N HIS A 394 28.93 -8.36 8.04
CA HIS A 394 30.16 -7.60 7.85
C HIS A 394 29.90 -6.13 7.46
N LEU A 395 28.78 -5.81 6.80
CA LEU A 395 28.41 -4.44 6.43
C LEU A 395 28.07 -3.59 7.65
N ILE A 396 27.42 -4.18 8.65
CA ILE A 396 27.16 -3.55 9.96
C ILE A 396 28.48 -3.21 10.64
N VAL A 397 29.45 -4.13 10.58
CA VAL A 397 30.79 -3.91 11.13
C VAL A 397 31.49 -2.78 10.38
N ILE A 398 31.52 -2.80 9.05
CA ILE A 398 32.15 -1.75 8.22
C ILE A 398 31.56 -0.37 8.57
N ALA A 399 30.24 -0.25 8.52
CA ALA A 399 29.54 1.00 8.78
C ALA A 399 29.76 1.48 10.22
N GLY A 400 29.60 0.59 11.20
CA GLY A 400 29.82 0.89 12.61
C GLY A 400 31.26 1.29 12.93
N SER A 401 32.24 0.62 12.34
CA SER A 401 33.66 0.95 12.46
C SER A 401 33.93 2.37 11.97
N ARG A 402 33.34 2.77 10.83
CA ARG A 402 33.48 4.13 10.30
C ARG A 402 32.86 5.16 11.23
N ILE A 403 31.66 4.92 11.73
CA ILE A 403 30.99 5.81 12.72
C ILE A 403 31.88 6.05 13.94
N ILE A 404 32.46 4.97 14.49
CA ILE A 404 33.35 5.04 15.66
C ILE A 404 34.63 5.81 15.33
N GLN A 405 35.29 5.50 14.21
CA GLN A 405 36.55 6.13 13.80
C GLN A 405 36.38 7.61 13.50
N ALA A 406 35.30 7.99 12.83
CA ALA A 406 34.96 9.39 12.54
C ALA A 406 34.48 10.15 13.78
N ARG A 407 34.25 9.48 14.91
CA ARG A 407 33.67 10.02 16.14
C ARG A 407 32.34 10.74 15.87
N LEU A 408 31.55 10.17 14.97
CA LEU A 408 30.30 10.77 14.50
C LEU A 408 29.27 10.91 15.63
N VAL A 409 29.29 9.97 16.59
CA VAL A 409 28.43 9.99 17.77
C VAL A 409 29.16 9.64 19.06
N PRO A 410 28.64 10.06 20.23
CA PRO A 410 29.17 9.63 21.51
C PRO A 410 29.19 8.10 21.63
N PRO A 411 30.27 7.49 22.14
CA PRO A 411 30.35 6.03 22.33
C PRO A 411 29.19 5.43 23.14
N ALA A 412 28.68 6.17 24.13
CA ALA A 412 27.53 5.73 24.94
C ALA A 412 26.26 5.59 24.10
N GLU A 413 26.01 6.53 23.18
CA GLU A 413 24.85 6.51 22.30
C GLU A 413 24.92 5.33 21.32
N PHE A 414 26.08 5.11 20.70
CA PHE A 414 26.28 3.97 19.80
C PHE A 414 26.12 2.63 20.53
N ARG A 415 26.62 2.52 21.77
CA ARG A 415 26.40 1.34 22.63
C ARG A 415 24.92 1.11 22.92
N THR A 416 24.15 2.15 23.21
CA THR A 416 22.70 2.03 23.41
C THR A 416 22.01 1.52 22.15
N TRP A 417 22.40 2.02 20.97
CA TRP A 417 21.87 1.53 19.70
C TRP A 417 22.20 0.04 19.49
N ILE A 418 23.47 -0.37 19.65
CA ILE A 418 23.90 -1.78 19.55
C ILE A 418 23.10 -2.66 20.51
N LYS A 419 22.96 -2.24 21.78
CA LYS A 419 22.24 -2.99 22.80
C LYS A 419 20.79 -3.21 22.39
N ASN A 420 20.09 -2.15 21.97
CA ASN A 420 18.69 -2.26 21.54
C ASN A 420 18.56 -3.27 20.39
N ARG A 421 19.43 -3.19 19.37
CA ARG A 421 19.42 -4.13 18.24
C ARG A 421 19.70 -5.57 18.68
N ARG A 422 20.63 -5.77 19.61
CA ARG A 422 20.92 -7.09 20.18
C ARG A 422 19.74 -7.66 20.97
N ASP A 423 19.07 -6.83 21.77
CA ASP A 423 17.91 -7.21 22.58
C ASP A 423 16.71 -7.65 21.71
N TYR A 424 16.56 -7.07 20.51
CA TYR A 424 15.57 -7.52 19.51
C TYR A 424 16.00 -8.76 18.72
N GLY A 425 17.20 -9.31 18.95
CA GLY A 425 17.77 -10.39 18.16
C GLY A 425 18.18 -9.96 16.75
N TRP A 426 18.35 -8.66 16.53
CA TRP A 426 18.56 -8.09 15.21
C TRP A 426 20.03 -8.09 14.75
N VAL A 427 20.96 -8.31 15.68
CA VAL A 427 22.38 -8.43 15.40
C VAL A 427 22.96 -9.61 16.17
N ARG A 428 23.89 -10.33 15.55
CA ARG A 428 24.61 -11.43 16.19
C ARG A 428 25.83 -10.93 16.96
N ASP A 429 26.20 -11.65 18.02
CA ASP A 429 27.37 -11.33 18.84
C ASP A 429 28.65 -11.24 18.01
N GLU A 430 28.77 -12.04 16.96
CA GLU A 430 29.89 -12.04 16.01
C GLU A 430 30.13 -10.68 15.33
N TRP A 431 29.08 -9.88 15.14
CA TRP A 431 29.17 -8.54 14.52
C TRP A 431 29.30 -7.43 15.56
N VAL A 432 28.72 -7.66 16.74
CA VAL A 432 28.75 -6.71 17.85
C VAL A 432 30.14 -6.67 18.53
N LEU A 433 30.78 -7.82 18.69
CA LEU A 433 32.06 -7.94 19.41
C LEU A 433 33.20 -7.08 18.81
N PRO A 434 33.40 -7.00 17.48
CA PRO A 434 34.35 -6.07 16.87
C PRO A 434 34.05 -4.61 17.21
N LEU A 435 32.78 -4.20 17.10
CA LEU A 435 32.35 -2.82 17.36
C LEU A 435 32.50 -2.43 18.85
N GLU A 436 32.14 -3.34 19.77
CA GLU A 436 32.35 -3.13 21.20
C GLU A 436 33.83 -3.02 21.56
N THR A 437 34.68 -3.84 20.92
CA THR A 437 36.14 -3.77 21.09
C THR A 437 36.67 -2.41 20.66
N MET A 438 36.25 -1.91 19.49
CA MET A 438 36.63 -0.59 19.00
C MET A 438 36.15 0.53 19.93
N LEU A 439 34.89 0.46 20.39
CA LEU A 439 34.33 1.42 21.33
C LEU A 439 35.05 1.47 22.69
N LYS A 440 35.75 0.40 23.10
CA LYS A 440 36.56 0.39 24.32
C LYS A 440 37.92 1.07 24.12
N GLN A 441 38.37 1.16 22.86
CA GLN A 441 39.66 1.74 22.48
C GLN A 441 39.55 3.22 22.08
N SER A 442 38.38 3.65 21.59
CA SER A 442 38.04 5.04 21.26
C SER A 442 37.65 5.85 22.49
#